data_AF-A0A4Q6GD29-F1
#
_entry.id   AF-A0A4Q6GD29-F1
#
_cell.length_a   1.000
_cell.length_b   1.000
_cell.length_c   1.000
_cell.angle_alpha   90.00
_cell.angle_beta   90.00
_cell.angle_gamma   90.00
#
_symmetry.space_group_name_H-M   'P 1'
#
loop_
_entity.id
_entity.type
_entity.pdbx_description
1 polymer ?
#
loop_
_entity_poly.entity_id
_entity_poly.type
_entity_poly.pdbx_seq_one_letter_code
_entity_poly.pdbx_strand_id
1 'polypeptide(L)'
;GMDREDALMQAGRKRLRPILMTTFALIAGMLPVALALGDAGQFYQPLAIAIIGGTITSTFLTLLVVPTFYDSIEIARDRMFAKFNRRAGRYNVLLAFLMTFVEAILALTFVRLIFRLVVRLGRYVSGRGRARVQPA
;
A
#
# COMPACT_ATOMS: atom_id res chain seq x y z
N GLY A 1 -0.68 20.77 28.40
CA GLY A 1 -0.93 19.77 27.35
C GLY A 1 -1.68 20.45 26.24
N MET A 2 -1.35 20.18 24.98
CA MET A 2 -2.08 20.71 23.83
C MET A 2 -3.39 19.97 23.66
N ASP A 3 -4.43 20.65 23.19
CA ASP A 3 -5.69 20.01 22.83
C ASP A 3 -5.47 18.95 21.73
N ARG A 4 -6.28 17.89 21.74
CA ARG A 4 -6.09 16.71 20.87
C ARG A 4 -6.26 17.08 19.40
N GLU A 5 -7.16 18.00 19.10
CA GLU A 5 -7.42 18.49 17.75
C GLU A 5 -6.24 19.33 17.24
N ASP A 6 -5.71 20.21 18.09
CA ASP A 6 -4.52 21.02 17.79
C ASP A 6 -3.28 20.15 17.52
N ALA A 7 -3.10 19.08 18.31
CA ALA A 7 -1.99 18.15 18.15
C ALA A 7 -2.06 17.40 16.81
N LEU A 8 -3.25 16.94 16.42
CA LEU A 8 -3.49 16.27 15.13
C LEU A 8 -3.28 17.23 13.96
N MET A 9 -3.79 18.45 14.04
CA MET A 9 -3.58 19.47 13.01
C MET A 9 -2.09 19.81 12.84
N GLN A 10 -1.34 19.99 13.92
CA GLN A 10 0.10 20.25 13.84
C GLN A 10 0.87 19.08 13.25
N ALA A 11 0.53 17.84 13.62
CA ALA A 11 1.16 16.64 13.08
C ALA A 11 0.92 16.52 11.58
N GLY A 12 -0.32 16.78 11.12
CA GLY A 12 -0.67 16.82 9.70
C GLY A 12 0.13 17.89 8.96
N ARG A 13 0.11 19.14 9.45
CA ARG A 13 0.81 20.28 8.81
C ARG A 13 2.33 20.06 8.71
N LYS A 14 2.96 19.45 9.72
CA LYS A 14 4.40 19.12 9.71
C LYS A 14 4.79 18.17 8.58
N ARG A 15 3.89 17.31 8.12
CA ARG A 15 4.16 16.32 7.04
C ARG A 15 3.66 16.79 5.69
N LEU A 16 2.48 17.40 5.64
CA LEU A 16 1.86 17.86 4.39
C LEU A 16 2.67 18.98 3.75
N ARG A 17 3.21 19.92 4.54
CA ARG A 17 3.96 21.07 4.02
C ARG A 17 5.20 20.65 3.23
N PRO A 18 6.08 19.75 3.74
CA PRO A 18 7.18 19.22 2.95
C PRO A 18 6.76 18.48 1.67
N ILE A 19 5.74 17.62 1.74
CA ILE A 19 5.28 16.81 0.59
C ILE A 19 4.75 17.70 -0.53
N LEU A 20 3.94 18.70 -0.17
CA LEU A 20 3.41 19.66 -1.14
C LEU A 20 4.52 20.55 -1.70
N MET A 21 5.45 20.99 -0.87
CA MET A 21 6.58 21.83 -1.30
C MET A 21 7.41 21.14 -2.40
N THR A 22 7.77 19.87 -2.22
CA THR A 22 8.55 19.14 -3.22
C THR A 22 7.73 18.85 -4.47
N THR A 23 6.46 18.48 -4.31
CA THR A 23 5.56 18.25 -5.44
C THR A 23 5.41 19.50 -6.30
N PHE A 24 5.15 20.66 -5.69
CA PHE A 24 5.03 21.93 -6.41
C PHE A 24 6.34 22.37 -7.06
N ALA A 25 7.48 22.20 -6.37
CA ALA A 25 8.79 22.52 -6.95
C ALA A 25 9.07 21.68 -8.21
N LEU A 26 8.74 20.39 -8.18
CA LEU A 26 8.95 19.48 -9.30
C LEU A 26 8.03 19.82 -10.48
N ILE A 27 6.76 20.12 -10.21
CA ILE A 27 5.80 20.56 -11.23
C ILE A 27 6.25 21.89 -11.86
N ALA A 28 6.65 22.87 -11.05
CA ALA A 28 7.12 24.17 -11.53
C ALA A 28 8.38 24.04 -12.40
N GLY A 29 9.32 23.17 -12.03
CA GLY A 29 10.53 22.91 -12.83
C GLY A 29 10.23 22.25 -14.18
N MET A 30 9.20 21.41 -14.25
CA MET A 30 8.78 20.73 -15.49
C MET A 30 7.78 21.53 -16.33
N LEU A 31 7.19 22.60 -15.76
CA LEU A 31 6.19 23.43 -16.42
C LEU A 31 6.65 24.03 -17.77
N PRO A 32 7.86 24.62 -17.91
CA PRO A 32 8.28 25.17 -19.19
C PRO A 32 8.49 24.10 -20.26
N VAL A 33 8.94 22.90 -19.86
CA VAL A 33 9.11 21.75 -20.75
C VAL A 33 7.76 21.19 -21.19
N ALA A 34 6.77 21.14 -20.29
CA ALA A 34 5.41 20.71 -20.60
C ALA A 34 4.67 21.67 -21.55
N LEU A 35 5.04 22.95 -21.56
CA LEU A 35 4.54 23.94 -22.52
C LEU A 35 5.29 23.94 -23.86
N ALA A 36 6.27 23.03 -24.04
CA ALA A 36 7.13 22.95 -25.22
C ALA A 36 7.82 24.29 -25.57
N LEU A 37 8.20 25.07 -24.55
CA LEU A 37 8.92 26.33 -24.73
C LEU A 37 10.37 26.01 -25.15
N GLY A 38 10.66 26.07 -26.44
CA GLY A 38 11.98 25.89 -27.05
C GLY A 38 12.04 24.78 -28.10
N ASP A 39 13.06 24.80 -28.96
CA ASP A 39 13.20 23.92 -30.14
C ASP A 39 13.25 22.41 -29.80
N ALA A 40 13.70 22.04 -28.60
CA ALA A 40 13.71 20.66 -28.11
C ALA A 40 12.46 20.29 -27.27
N GLY A 41 11.59 21.25 -26.96
CA GLY A 41 10.47 21.08 -26.04
C GLY A 41 9.41 20.09 -26.52
N GLN A 42 9.18 20.01 -27.83
CA GLN A 42 8.14 19.15 -28.42
C GLN A 42 8.42 17.65 -28.20
N PHE A 43 9.70 17.25 -28.17
CA PHE A 43 10.09 15.86 -27.92
C PHE A 43 9.94 15.48 -26.43
N TYR A 44 10.19 16.41 -25.51
CA TYR A 44 10.11 16.17 -24.06
C TYR A 44 8.75 16.50 -23.45
N GLN A 45 7.87 17.18 -24.18
CA GLN A 45 6.53 17.55 -23.74
C GLN A 45 5.70 16.37 -23.21
N PRO A 46 5.55 15.22 -23.92
CA PRO A 46 4.76 14.11 -23.41
C PRO A 46 5.37 13.48 -22.14
N LEU A 47 6.71 13.49 -22.03
CA LEU A 47 7.42 13.02 -20.84
C LEU A 47 7.13 13.94 -19.63
N ALA A 48 7.22 15.26 -19.82
CA ALA A 48 6.97 16.24 -18.77
C ALA A 48 5.51 16.16 -18.26
N ILE A 49 4.54 16.03 -19.17
CA ILE A 49 3.12 15.87 -18.81
C ILE A 49 2.90 14.57 -18.02
N ALA A 50 3.50 13.46 -18.47
CA ALA A 50 3.42 12.18 -17.76
C ALA A 50 4.01 12.25 -16.34
N ILE A 51 5.15 12.93 -16.18
CA ILE A 51 5.78 13.13 -14.87
C ILE A 51 4.89 13.98 -13.97
N ILE A 52 4.38 15.12 -14.44
CA ILE A 52 3.49 15.99 -13.66
C ILE A 52 2.26 15.22 -13.20
N GLY A 53 1.56 14.54 -14.11
CA GLY A 53 0.38 13.73 -13.78
C GLY A 53 0.69 12.58 -12.82
N GLY A 54 1.80 11.87 -13.05
CA GLY A 54 2.26 10.77 -12.21
C GLY A 54 2.63 11.23 -10.79
N THR A 55 3.29 12.38 -10.66
CA THR A 55 3.68 12.93 -9.35
C THR A 55 2.46 13.37 -8.55
N ILE A 56 1.50 14.06 -9.18
CA ILE A 56 0.24 14.45 -8.53
C ILE A 56 -0.49 13.19 -8.02
N THR A 57 -0.68 12.21 -8.90
CA THR A 57 -1.39 10.96 -8.55
C THR A 57 -0.67 10.20 -7.44
N SER A 58 0.66 10.10 -7.51
CA SER A 58 1.48 9.45 -6.48
C SER A 58 1.41 10.14 -5.12
N THR A 59 1.39 11.48 -5.11
CA THR A 59 1.26 12.27 -3.87
C THR A 59 -0.09 12.03 -3.20
N PHE A 60 -1.19 12.07 -3.97
CA PHE A 60 -2.53 11.76 -3.45
C PHE A 60 -2.63 10.31 -2.97
N LEU A 61 -2.14 9.38 -3.77
CA LEU A 61 -2.14 7.97 -3.43
C LEU A 61 -1.35 7.74 -2.14
N THR A 62 -0.16 8.31 -2.00
CA THR A 62 0.68 8.18 -0.79
C THR A 62 0.00 8.76 0.44
N LEU A 63 -0.60 9.95 0.35
CA LEU A 63 -1.31 10.59 1.46
C LEU A 63 -2.49 9.75 1.97
N LEU A 64 -3.16 8.98 1.10
CA LEU A 64 -4.29 8.13 1.47
C LEU A 64 -3.86 6.70 1.85
N VAL A 65 -2.89 6.14 1.14
CA VAL A 65 -2.41 4.76 1.31
C VAL A 65 -1.59 4.63 2.58
N VAL A 66 -0.67 5.55 2.86
CA VAL A 66 0.20 5.47 4.06
C VAL A 66 -0.59 5.37 5.37
N PRO A 67 -1.60 6.23 5.68
CA PRO A 67 -2.36 6.11 6.91
C PRO A 67 -3.17 4.81 6.96
N THR A 68 -3.79 4.42 5.84
CA THR A 68 -4.58 3.19 5.75
C THR A 68 -3.72 1.94 5.97
N PHE A 69 -2.51 1.91 5.39
CA PHE A 69 -1.56 0.82 5.59
C PHE A 69 -1.06 0.78 7.03
N TYR A 70 -0.76 1.94 7.63
CA TYR A 70 -0.30 1.99 9.02
C TYR A 70 -1.37 1.44 9.98
N ASP A 71 -2.62 1.90 9.83
CA ASP A 71 -3.76 1.40 10.61
C ASP A 71 -3.98 -0.10 10.42
N SER A 72 -3.91 -0.59 9.18
CA SER A 72 -4.02 -2.02 8.87
C SER A 72 -2.95 -2.87 9.55
N ILE A 73 -1.70 -2.38 9.58
CA ILE A 73 -0.58 -3.05 10.25
C ILE A 73 -0.77 -3.00 11.77
N GLU A 74 -1.19 -1.87 12.34
CA GLU A 74 -1.41 -1.71 13.77
C GLU A 74 -2.52 -2.64 14.27
N ILE A 75 -3.64 -2.72 13.56
CA ILE A 75 -4.74 -3.66 13.88
C ILE A 75 -4.29 -5.13 13.75
N ALA A 76 -3.44 -5.46 12.76
CA ALA A 76 -2.88 -6.81 12.63
C ALA A 76 -1.92 -7.14 13.78
N ARG A 77 -1.08 -6.18 14.16
CA ARG A 77 -0.11 -6.27 15.26
C ARG A 77 -0.81 -6.46 16.60
N ASP A 78 -1.82 -5.64 16.90
CA ASP A 78 -2.54 -5.68 18.17
C ASP A 78 -3.32 -7.00 18.33
N ARG A 79 -3.89 -7.53 17.24
CA ARG A 79 -4.49 -8.88 17.24
C ARG A 79 -3.47 -9.98 17.52
N MET A 80 -2.24 -9.84 17.03
CA MET A 80 -1.16 -10.80 17.29
C MET A 80 -0.69 -10.74 18.76
N PHE A 81 -0.48 -9.54 19.31
CA PHE A 81 -0.08 -9.36 20.71
C PHE A 81 -1.17 -9.78 21.70
N ALA A 82 -2.45 -9.49 21.43
CA ALA A 82 -3.56 -9.92 22.27
C ALA A 82 -3.67 -11.45 22.37
N LYS A 83 -3.38 -12.18 21.29
CA LYS A 83 -3.30 -13.65 21.29
C LYS A 83 -2.12 -14.16 22.12
N PHE A 84 -0.96 -13.50 22.04
CA PHE A 84 0.23 -13.87 22.81
C PHE A 84 0.01 -13.66 24.33
N ASN A 85 -0.50 -12.49 24.74
CA ASN A 85 -0.73 -12.18 26.15
C ASN A 85 -1.81 -13.05 26.80
N ARG A 86 -2.86 -13.44 26.06
CA ARG A 86 -3.86 -14.40 26.57
C ARG A 86 -3.29 -15.79 26.86
N ARG A 87 -2.22 -16.20 26.18
CA ARG A 87 -1.55 -17.50 26.41
C ARG A 87 -0.43 -17.44 27.43
N ALA A 88 0.26 -16.30 27.55
CA ALA A 88 1.36 -16.11 28.50
C ALA A 88 0.92 -16.20 29.99
N GLY A 89 -0.36 -15.95 30.30
CA GLY A 89 -0.87 -15.98 31.68
C GLY A 89 -1.16 -17.38 32.27
N ARG A 90 -1.02 -18.47 31.52
CA ARG A 90 -1.40 -19.83 31.97
C ARG A 90 -0.33 -20.92 31.77
N TYR A 91 0.77 -20.62 31.05
CA TYR A 91 1.87 -21.55 30.76
C TYR A 91 3.23 -20.84 30.89
N ASN A 92 4.32 -21.58 31.18
CA ASN A 92 5.69 -21.05 31.10
C ASN A 92 5.92 -20.35 29.75
N VAL A 93 6.62 -19.20 29.77
CA VAL A 93 6.86 -18.33 28.60
C VAL A 93 7.33 -19.12 27.37
N LEU A 94 8.11 -20.18 27.58
CA LEU A 94 8.59 -21.10 26.53
C LEU A 94 7.45 -21.83 25.80
N LEU A 95 6.47 -22.38 26.52
CA LEU A 95 5.33 -23.09 25.94
C LEU A 95 4.36 -22.13 25.23
N ALA A 96 4.19 -20.92 25.76
CA ALA A 96 3.40 -19.87 25.10
C ALA A 96 4.05 -19.41 23.79
N PHE A 97 5.38 -19.30 23.77
CA PHE A 97 6.14 -19.01 22.56
C PHE A 97 6.01 -20.13 21.53
N LEU A 98 6.21 -21.40 21.94
CA LEU A 98 6.12 -22.56 21.06
C LEU A 98 4.73 -22.69 20.42
N MET A 99 3.66 -22.55 21.21
CA MET A 99 2.28 -22.59 20.71
C MET A 99 1.94 -21.43 19.79
N THR A 100 2.44 -20.22 20.06
CA THR A 100 2.26 -19.07 19.16
C THR A 100 3.00 -19.30 17.84
N PHE A 101 4.18 -19.89 17.91
CA PHE A 101 4.98 -20.25 16.73
C PHE A 101 4.27 -21.31 15.87
N VAL A 102 3.74 -22.36 16.50
CA VAL A 102 2.97 -23.42 15.83
C VAL A 102 1.69 -22.87 15.21
N GLU A 103 0.94 -22.03 15.93
CA GLU A 103 -0.27 -21.41 15.41
C GLU A 103 0.03 -20.41 14.28
N ALA A 104 1.14 -19.67 14.34
CA ALA A 104 1.59 -18.80 13.26
C ALA A 104 1.96 -19.62 12.01
N ILE A 105 2.67 -20.74 12.17
CA ILE A 105 2.99 -21.66 11.06
C ILE A 105 1.71 -22.24 10.44
N LEU A 106 0.76 -22.68 11.26
CA LEU A 106 -0.53 -23.19 10.79
C LEU A 106 -1.34 -22.10 10.06
N ALA A 107 -1.41 -20.89 10.61
CA ALA A 107 -2.10 -19.77 9.98
C ALA A 107 -1.45 -19.39 8.64
N LEU A 108 -0.12 -19.31 8.58
CA LEU A 108 0.62 -19.07 7.34
C LEU A 108 0.37 -20.17 6.29
N THR A 109 0.33 -21.42 6.73
CA THR A 109 0.03 -22.58 5.86
C THR A 109 -1.41 -22.51 5.34
N PHE A 110 -2.37 -22.17 6.20
CA PHE A 110 -3.78 -22.07 5.85
C PHE A 110 -4.06 -20.89 4.91
N VAL A 111 -3.44 -19.73 5.16
CA VAL A 111 -3.53 -18.56 4.27
C VAL A 111 -2.95 -18.87 2.89
N ARG A 112 -1.78 -19.52 2.83
CA ARG A 112 -1.23 -20.00 1.55
C ARG A 112 -2.14 -21.01 0.86
N LEU A 113 -2.81 -21.88 1.61
CA LEU A 113 -3.73 -22.87 1.08
C LEU A 113 -4.99 -22.21 0.50
N ILE A 114 -5.61 -21.27 1.22
CA ILE A 114 -6.76 -20.49 0.74
C ILE A 114 -6.39 -19.68 -0.50
N PHE A 115 -5.26 -18.97 -0.49
CA PHE A 115 -4.79 -18.23 -1.67
C PHE A 115 -4.63 -19.16 -2.87
N ARG A 116 -4.02 -20.35 -2.67
CA ARG A 116 -3.86 -21.36 -3.72
C ARG A 116 -5.22 -21.89 -4.21
N LEU A 117 -6.20 -22.06 -3.33
CA LEU A 117 -7.54 -22.57 -3.61
C LEU A 117 -8.37 -21.53 -4.40
N VAL A 118 -8.31 -20.26 -4.00
CA VAL A 118 -8.92 -19.13 -4.71
C VAL A 118 -8.31 -18.95 -6.10
N VAL A 119 -6.98 -18.98 -6.23
CA VAL A 119 -6.31 -18.93 -7.54
C VAL A 119 -6.63 -20.15 -8.41
N ARG A 120 -6.83 -21.32 -7.80
CA ARG A 120 -7.24 -22.54 -8.52
C ARG A 120 -8.69 -22.43 -9.02
N LEU A 121 -9.60 -21.94 -8.20
CA LEU A 121 -11.00 -21.65 -8.57
C LEU A 121 -11.09 -20.56 -9.65
N GLY A 122 -10.33 -19.47 -9.51
CA GLY A 122 -10.27 -18.40 -10.51
C GLY A 122 -9.79 -18.89 -11.88
N ARG A 123 -8.81 -19.80 -11.91
CA ARG A 123 -8.39 -20.47 -13.17
C ARG A 123 -9.42 -21.46 -13.70
N TYR A 124 -10.18 -22.12 -12.83
CA TYR A 124 -11.27 -23.01 -13.23
C TYR A 124 -12.43 -22.25 -13.89
N VAL A 125 -12.71 -21.05 -13.40
CA VAL A 125 -13.73 -20.15 -13.97
C VAL A 125 -13.22 -19.44 -15.23
N SER A 126 -11.95 -19.05 -15.29
CA SER A 126 -11.35 -18.38 -16.46
C SER A 126 -10.99 -19.34 -17.63
N GLY A 127 -10.99 -20.66 -17.39
CA GLY A 127 -10.60 -21.68 -18.37
C GLY A 127 -11.66 -22.16 -19.37
N ARG A 128 -12.86 -21.55 -19.43
CA ARG A 128 -13.96 -22.04 -20.30
C ARG A 128 -14.18 -21.27 -21.62
N GLY A 129 -13.22 -20.44 -22.05
CA GLY A 129 -13.45 -19.47 -23.13
C GLY A 129 -12.70 -19.64 -24.46
N ARG A 130 -11.80 -20.62 -24.65
CA ARG A 130 -11.05 -20.75 -25.93
C ARG A 130 -10.75 -22.18 -26.33
N ALA A 131 -11.78 -22.88 -26.83
CA ALA A 131 -11.59 -24.07 -27.65
C ALA A 131 -12.81 -24.27 -28.55
N ARG A 132 -12.94 -23.44 -29.60
CA ARG A 132 -13.71 -23.71 -30.83
C ARG A 132 -13.55 -22.53 -31.79
N VAL A 133 -12.46 -22.52 -32.55
CA VAL A 133 -12.45 -21.92 -33.89
C VAL A 133 -11.69 -22.88 -34.78
N GLN A 134 -12.44 -23.78 -35.41
CA GLN A 134 -12.03 -24.49 -36.62
C GLN A 134 -12.47 -23.61 -37.79
N PRO A 135 -11.66 -23.47 -38.85
CA PRO A 135 -12.27 -23.48 -40.17
C PRO A 135 -11.59 -24.51 -41.07
N ALA A 136 -12.45 -25.22 -41.80
CA ALA A 136 -12.16 -25.76 -43.11
C ALA A 136 -12.33 -24.65 -44.16
#